data_AF-A0A498KZB4-F1
#
_entry.id   AF-A0A498KZB4-F1
#
_cell.length_a   1.000
_cell.length_b   1.000
_cell.length_c   1.000
_cell.angle_alpha   90.00
_cell.angle_beta   90.00
_cell.angle_gamma   90.00
#
_symmetry.space_group_name_H-M   'P 1'
#
loop_
_entity.id
_entity.type
_entity.pdbx_description
1 polymer ?
#
loop_
_entity_poly.entity_id
_entity_poly.type
_entity_poly.pdbx_seq_one_letter_code
_entity_poly.pdbx_strand_id
1 'polypeptide(L)' 'MRSTHHHPYRGETGVHPILTQLLPGGGSEVVVECRHCGTTVSSKAEECPDCGGSEICRYEIPE' A
#
# COMPACT_ATOMS: atom_id res chain seq x y z
N MET A 1 -18.51 2.59 -23.41
CA MET A 1 -18.63 1.40 -22.52
C MET A 1 -17.44 1.45 -21.57
N ARG A 2 -17.69 1.59 -20.27
CA ARG A 2 -16.64 1.76 -19.25
C ARG A 2 -15.99 0.39 -19.02
N SER A 3 -14.75 0.22 -19.47
CA SER A 3 -13.96 -0.96 -19.12
C SER A 3 -13.80 -0.99 -17.61
N THR A 4 -14.50 -1.91 -16.97
CA THR A 4 -14.21 -2.33 -15.60
C THR A 4 -12.79 -2.88 -15.62
N HIS A 5 -11.83 -2.11 -15.11
CA HIS A 5 -10.54 -2.65 -14.70
C HIS A 5 -10.82 -3.61 -13.54
N HIS A 6 -11.18 -4.84 -13.90
CA HIS A 6 -11.21 -5.98 -13.01
C HIS A 6 -9.74 -6.29 -12.75
N HIS A 7 -9.10 -5.59 -11.79
CA HIS A 7 -7.80 -6.00 -11.31
C HIS A 7 -8.07 -7.32 -10.59
N PRO A 8 -7.70 -8.48 -11.17
CA PRO A 8 -7.82 -9.71 -10.41
C PRO A 8 -6.96 -9.48 -9.17
N TYR A 9 -7.47 -9.84 -8.01
CA TYR A 9 -6.61 -10.21 -6.89
C TYR A 9 -5.56 -11.15 -7.47
N ARG A 10 -4.38 -10.62 -7.78
CA ARG A 10 -3.25 -11.39 -8.24
C ARG A 10 -2.71 -11.99 -6.97
N GLY A 11 -3.33 -13.11 -6.58
CA GLY A 11 -2.80 -14.03 -5.60
C GLY A 11 -1.52 -14.64 -6.17
N GLU A 12 -0.47 -13.84 -6.25
CA GLU A 12 0.89 -14.33 -6.28
C GLU A 12 1.31 -14.44 -4.81
N THR A 13 1.65 -15.64 -4.38
CA THR A 13 2.29 -15.89 -3.09
C THR A 13 3.68 -15.29 -3.13
N GLY A 14 3.75 -13.95 -3.11
CA GLY A 14 4.96 -13.21 -2.84
C GLY A 14 5.22 -13.38 -1.35
N VAL A 15 6.03 -14.39 -1.01
CA VAL A 15 6.75 -14.34 0.25
C VAL A 15 7.55 -13.05 0.20
N HIS A 16 7.09 -12.00 0.89
CA HIS A 16 7.87 -10.78 1.07
C HIS A 16 9.19 -11.25 1.67
N PRO A 17 10.32 -11.21 0.93
CA PRO A 17 11.60 -11.58 1.51
C PRO A 17 11.80 -10.60 2.65
N ILE A 18 11.76 -11.19 3.85
CA ILE A 18 11.98 -10.65 5.18
C ILE A 18 12.35 -9.16 5.16
N LEU A 19 11.46 -8.33 5.71
CA LEU A 19 11.68 -6.93 6.05
C LEU A 19 12.79 -6.82 7.13
N THR A 20 14.00 -7.30 6.84
CA THR A 20 15.11 -7.46 7.81
C THR A 20 15.97 -6.21 7.89
N GLN A 21 15.75 -5.19 7.07
CA GLN A 21 16.77 -4.16 6.89
C GLN A 21 16.48 -2.76 7.41
N LEU A 22 15.34 -2.43 8.02
CA LEU A 22 15.09 -1.00 8.23
C LEU A 22 14.17 -0.60 9.38
N LEU A 23 14.57 -0.79 10.64
CA LEU A 23 14.05 0.10 11.70
C LEU A 23 15.19 0.76 12.48
N PRO A 24 16.00 1.65 11.87
CA PRO A 24 16.74 2.63 12.64
C PRO A 24 15.78 3.76 13.08
N GLY A 25 15.29 3.69 14.31
CA GLY A 25 14.94 4.87 15.10
C GLY A 25 13.47 5.07 15.46
N GLY A 26 13.12 4.75 16.71
CA GLY A 26 12.74 5.77 17.70
C GLY A 26 11.56 6.70 17.39
N GLY A 27 10.59 6.29 16.57
CA GLY A 27 9.47 7.13 16.15
C GLY A 27 8.34 6.31 15.56
N SER A 28 7.10 6.82 15.67
CA SER A 28 5.94 6.15 15.09
C SER A 28 6.07 6.06 13.57
N GLU A 29 6.04 4.83 13.05
CA GLU A 29 6.07 4.59 11.61
C GLU A 29 4.68 4.83 11.03
N VAL A 30 4.62 5.57 9.92
CA VAL A 30 3.36 5.80 9.20
C VAL A 30 3.41 5.06 7.88
N VAL A 31 2.56 4.06 7.74
CA VAL A 31 2.39 3.29 6.49
C VAL A 31 1.12 3.76 5.80
N VAL A 32 1.21 4.05 4.50
CA VAL A 32 0.07 4.51 3.69
C VAL A 32 -0.14 3.55 2.52
N GLU A 33 -1.35 3.03 2.36
CA GLU A 33 -1.65 1.94 1.43
C GLU A 33 -2.98 2.18 0.69
N CYS A 34 -3.04 1.77 -0.58
CA CYS A 34 -4.29 1.71 -1.33
C CYS A 34 -5.15 0.52 -0.91
N ARG A 35 -6.41 0.78 -0.56
CA ARG A 35 -7.37 -0.24 -0.12
C ARG A 35 -7.86 -1.17 -1.22
N HIS A 36 -7.66 -0.80 -2.48
CA HIS A 36 -8.11 -1.60 -3.62
C HIS A 36 -7.08 -2.63 -4.06
N CYS A 37 -5.79 -2.29 -4.07
CA CYS A 37 -4.75 -3.16 -4.61
C CYS A 37 -3.60 -3.47 -3.64
N GLY A 38 -3.54 -2.85 -2.46
CA GLY A 38 -2.49 -3.09 -1.47
C GLY A 38 -1.15 -2.40 -1.78
N THR A 39 -1.09 -1.55 -2.80
CA THR A 39 0.13 -0.79 -3.10
C THR A 39 0.40 0.24 -2.01
N THR A 40 1.62 0.23 -1.44
CA THR A 40 2.09 1.32 -0.57
C THR A 40 2.22 2.59 -1.41
N VAL A 41 1.56 3.66 -0.97
CA VAL A 41 1.54 4.93 -1.69
C VAL A 41 2.23 6.03 -0.90
N SER A 42 2.55 7.12 -1.57
CA SER A 42 3.04 8.33 -0.89
C SER A 42 1.96 8.86 0.07
N SER A 43 2.38 9.42 1.20
CA SER A 43 1.47 10.06 2.17
C SER A 43 0.71 11.28 1.62
N LYS A 44 1.14 11.82 0.48
CA LYS A 44 0.48 12.92 -0.23
C LYS A 44 -0.34 12.47 -1.44
N ALA A 45 -0.39 11.16 -1.73
CA ALA A 45 -1.14 10.65 -2.86
C ALA A 45 -2.64 10.71 -2.57
N GLU A 46 -3.39 11.38 -3.44
CA GLU A 46 -4.86 11.39 -3.40
C GLU A 46 -5.46 10.18 -4.14
N GLU A 47 -4.70 9.61 -5.08
CA GLU A 47 -5.06 8.43 -5.87
C GLU A 47 -3.88 7.46 -5.94
N CYS A 48 -4.19 6.17 -6.01
CA CYS A 48 -3.20 5.14 -6.19
C CYS A 48 -2.62 5.22 -7.62
N PRO A 49 -1.30 5.37 -7.80
CA PRO A 49 -0.69 5.44 -9.12
C PRO A 49 -0.76 4.12 -9.89
N ASP A 50 -1.03 3.01 -9.20
CA ASP A 50 -1.07 1.67 -9.79
C ASP A 50 -2.47 1.31 -10.33
N CYS A 51 -3.51 1.53 -9.52
CA CYS A 51 -4.89 1.15 -9.87
C CYS A 51 -5.86 2.32 -10.10
N GLY A 52 -5.45 3.56 -9.81
CA GLY A 52 -6.30 4.75 -9.88
C GLY A 52 -7.35 4.86 -8.77
N GLY A 53 -7.31 4.00 -7.75
CA GLY A 53 -8.25 4.04 -6.63
C GLY A 53 -7.93 5.17 -5.65
N SER A 54 -8.98 5.88 -5.19
CA SER A 54 -8.86 6.99 -4.23
C SER A 54 -9.05 6.57 -2.76
N GLU A 55 -9.39 5.30 -2.51
CA GLU A 55 -9.51 4.77 -1.15
C GLU A 55 -8.10 4.45 -0.60
N ILE A 56 -7.55 5.41 0.14
CA ILE A 56 -6.22 5.33 0.75
C ILE A 56 -6.34 5.22 2.27
N CYS A 57 -5.68 4.23 2.86
CA CYS A 57 -5.59 4.05 4.31
C CYS A 57 -4.22 4.42 4.86
N ARG A 58 -4.21 4.85 6.12
CA ARG A 58 -3.02 5.24 6.87
C ARG A 58 -2.98 4.49 8.19
N TYR A 59 -1.86 3.85 8.46
CA TYR A 59 -1.57 3.11 9.69
C TYR A 59 -0.48 3.84 10.43
N GLU A 60 -0.72 4.13 11.70
CA GLU A 60 0.30 4.63 12.62
C GLU A 60 0.71 3.46 13.50
N ILE A 61 1.97 3.08 13.42
CA ILE A 61 2.54 1.97 14.18
C ILE A 61 3.25 2.60 15.38
N PRO A 62 2.67 2.52 16.58
CA PRO A 62 3.37 2.92 17.81
C PRO A 62 4.52 1.94 18.08
N GLU A 63 5.53 2.40 18.83
CA GLU A 63 6.63 1.54 19.30
C GLU A 63 6.17 0.42 20.25
#